data_AF-A0A6P0Y233-F1
#
_entry.id   AF-A0A6P0Y233-F1
#
_cell.length_a   1.000
_cell.length_b   1.000
_cell.length_c   1.000
_cell.angle_alpha   90.00
_cell.angle_beta   90.00
_cell.angle_gamma   90.00
#
_symmetry.space_group_name_H-M   'P 1'
#
loop_
_entity.id
_entity.type
_entity.pdbx_description
1 polymer ?
#
loop_
_entity_poly.entity_id
_entity_poly.type
_entity_poly.pdbx_seq_one_letter_code
_entity_poly.pdbx_strand_id
1 'polypeptide(L)'
;EGQVQVGEPKIIERLDAFSAPSLVEYFDPDPCNVMLYSEEAESADAATVEKARSPADGLGVTVESKFTVGEYDIVILSAQESDGLETWLIENGYNIPRGASELLQPYIKQQLKFFVAKVNLEEFAQSGFQSLRPLQMAYESSRFMLPIRLGMINAQGEQDLIVYLLSPQGQVELTNYRTVHIPSNVNLPVFIKEEFADFYRDMFETSHKRENKKVAFLEYAWDMSWCDPCAADPLTPEELKQAGVFWLNPTNPNNVFITRLHVRYSRSTFPEDLHFTTTGNRQNFQGRYILNHPYEGEITCPEGREYRKYVKQRKEGEVQTLAKLTDWDINKIRQKAKLAVPHQDPWWQRIFRRLTGR
;
A
#
# COMPACT_ATOMS: atom_id res chain seq x y z
N GLU A 1 3.57 1.44 -30.79
CA GLU A 1 3.67 2.93 -30.65
C GLU A 1 2.58 3.47 -29.73
N GLY A 2 1.46 4.02 -30.22
CA GLY A 2 0.46 4.80 -29.45
C GLY A 2 -0.33 4.09 -28.32
N GLN A 3 0.12 2.93 -27.84
CA GLN A 3 -0.37 2.24 -26.64
C GLN A 3 0.58 2.39 -25.44
N VAL A 4 1.75 3.00 -25.63
CA VAL A 4 2.80 3.14 -24.61
C VAL A 4 3.24 4.59 -24.57
N GLN A 5 3.21 5.19 -23.38
CA GLN A 5 3.63 6.58 -23.13
C GLN A 5 4.40 6.68 -21.82
N VAL A 6 5.09 7.79 -21.61
CA VAL A 6 5.74 8.11 -20.34
C VAL A 6 4.85 9.08 -19.56
N GLY A 7 4.46 8.70 -18.34
CA GLY A 7 3.60 9.47 -17.46
C GLY A 7 4.37 10.44 -16.56
N GLU A 8 3.64 11.31 -15.87
CA GLU A 8 4.21 12.22 -14.88
C GLU A 8 4.43 11.51 -13.53
N PRO A 9 5.63 11.54 -12.92
CA PRO A 9 5.90 10.93 -11.61
C PRO A 9 4.92 11.37 -10.52
N LYS A 10 4.53 12.65 -10.57
CA LYS A 10 3.56 13.30 -9.68
C LYS A 10 2.24 12.54 -9.52
N ILE A 11 1.78 11.82 -10.54
CA ILE A 11 0.52 11.06 -10.46
C ILE A 11 0.66 9.82 -9.57
N ILE A 12 1.83 9.17 -9.56
CA ILE A 12 2.13 8.10 -8.61
C ILE A 12 2.31 8.67 -7.20
N GLU A 13 2.96 9.84 -7.07
CA GLU A 13 3.10 10.56 -5.79
C GLU A 13 1.74 10.98 -5.20
N ARG A 14 0.79 11.42 -6.04
CA ARG A 14 -0.58 11.77 -5.63
C ARG A 14 -1.38 10.54 -5.21
N LEU A 15 -1.30 9.44 -5.95
CA LEU A 15 -1.89 8.16 -5.56
C LEU A 15 -1.32 7.65 -4.24
N ASP A 16 0.00 7.76 -4.05
CA ASP A 16 0.66 7.39 -2.80
C ASP A 16 0.16 8.26 -1.64
N ALA A 17 0.28 9.59 -1.74
CA ALA A 17 -0.11 10.52 -0.67
C ALA A 17 -1.60 10.43 -0.28
N PHE A 18 -2.50 10.11 -1.22
CA PHE A 18 -3.92 9.89 -0.94
C PHE A 18 -4.20 8.58 -0.19
N SER A 19 -3.44 7.52 -0.50
CA SER A 19 -3.73 6.13 -0.06
C SER A 19 -2.72 5.55 0.94
N ALA A 20 -1.67 6.28 1.28
CA ALA A 20 -0.64 5.83 2.20
C ALA A 20 -1.19 5.62 3.62
N PRO A 21 -0.67 4.64 4.38
CA PRO A 21 -1.02 4.47 5.78
C PRO A 21 -0.72 5.72 6.61
N SER A 22 -1.71 6.24 7.33
CA SER A 22 -1.72 7.59 7.88
C SER A 22 -1.68 7.63 9.41
N LEU A 23 -1.06 8.70 9.94
CA LEU A 23 -1.24 9.12 11.33
C LEU A 23 -2.44 10.07 11.43
N VAL A 24 -3.22 9.90 12.50
CA VAL A 24 -4.36 10.76 12.82
C VAL A 24 -4.23 11.21 14.27
N GLU A 25 -4.34 12.52 14.48
CA GLU A 25 -4.13 13.16 15.78
C GLU A 25 -5.46 13.63 16.36
N TYR A 26 -5.82 13.12 17.54
CA TYR A 26 -6.92 13.64 18.35
C TYR A 26 -6.36 14.35 19.58
N PHE A 27 -7.06 15.38 20.03
CA PHE A 27 -6.70 16.17 21.20
C PHE A 27 -7.81 16.04 22.23
N ASP A 28 -7.48 15.56 23.43
CA ASP A 28 -8.45 15.45 24.52
C ASP A 28 -9.00 16.85 24.87
N PRO A 29 -10.32 17.04 24.99
CA PRO A 29 -10.89 18.31 25.42
C PRO A 29 -10.53 18.62 26.88
N ASP A 30 -10.71 19.88 27.29
CA ASP A 30 -10.55 20.27 28.70
C ASP A 30 -11.51 19.44 29.59
N PRO A 31 -10.99 18.59 30.50
CA PRO A 31 -11.82 17.73 31.36
C PRO A 31 -12.64 18.53 32.39
N CYS A 32 -12.43 19.85 32.48
CA CYS A 32 -13.19 20.77 33.32
C CYS A 32 -14.30 21.52 32.55
N ASN A 33 -14.41 21.35 31.23
CA ASN A 33 -15.44 21.98 30.40
C ASN A 33 -16.48 20.95 29.91
N VAL A 34 -17.65 20.93 30.56
CA VAL A 34 -18.74 20.00 30.22
C VAL A 34 -19.54 20.51 29.01
N MET A 35 -19.06 20.19 27.81
CA MET A 35 -19.74 20.50 26.55
C MET A 35 -21.03 19.67 26.41
N LEU A 36 -22.18 20.32 26.59
CA LEU A 36 -23.50 19.77 26.26
C LEU A 36 -23.72 19.84 24.75
N TYR A 37 -23.50 18.72 24.06
CA TYR A 37 -23.83 18.57 22.64
C TYR A 37 -25.29 18.15 22.47
N SER A 38 -26.00 18.83 21.56
CA SER A 38 -27.31 18.42 21.05
C SER A 38 -27.12 17.66 19.73
N GLU A 39 -27.65 16.43 19.66
CA GLU A 39 -27.61 15.62 18.44
C GLU A 39 -28.74 16.01 17.48
N GLU A 40 -28.42 16.63 16.35
CA GLU A 40 -29.28 16.70 15.17
C GLU A 40 -28.47 16.33 13.93
N ALA A 41 -28.86 15.25 13.25
CA ALA A 41 -28.24 14.77 12.03
C ALA A 41 -29.26 14.02 11.17
N GLU A 42 -29.49 14.47 9.94
CA GLU A 42 -30.23 13.73 8.92
C GLU A 42 -29.48 13.77 7.58
N SER A 43 -29.66 12.71 6.79
CA SER A 43 -29.00 12.45 5.50
C SER A 43 -30.00 12.49 4.34
N ALA A 44 -29.50 12.48 3.11
CA ALA A 44 -30.32 12.37 1.90
C ALA A 44 -29.74 11.34 0.93
N ASP A 45 -30.59 10.42 0.48
CA ASP A 45 -30.29 9.35 -0.49
C ASP A 45 -30.60 9.77 -1.94
N ALA A 46 -30.01 9.10 -2.92
CA ALA A 46 -30.39 9.20 -4.33
C ALA A 46 -30.17 7.89 -5.11
N ALA A 47 -31.10 7.53 -6.01
CA ALA A 47 -31.16 6.23 -6.69
C ALA A 47 -30.81 6.26 -8.20
N THR A 48 -30.61 5.07 -8.79
CA THR A 48 -29.99 4.84 -10.12
C THR A 48 -30.94 4.25 -11.18
N VAL A 49 -30.60 4.41 -12.47
CA VAL A 49 -31.22 3.70 -13.63
C VAL A 49 -30.15 3.39 -14.72
N GLU A 50 -30.31 2.28 -15.45
CA GLU A 50 -29.39 1.74 -16.50
C GLU A 50 -29.67 2.30 -17.95
N LYS A 51 -29.15 1.85 -19.12
CA LYS A 51 -28.53 0.56 -19.57
C LYS A 51 -27.88 0.60 -20.99
N ALA A 52 -26.93 -0.32 -21.27
CA ALA A 52 -26.60 -1.00 -22.56
C ALA A 52 -26.05 -0.23 -23.82
N ARG A 53 -25.27 -0.80 -24.77
CA ARG A 53 -24.33 -1.97 -24.86
C ARG A 53 -23.43 -1.92 -26.15
N SER A 54 -22.35 -2.73 -26.18
CA SER A 54 -21.24 -2.95 -27.18
C SER A 54 -21.64 -3.66 -28.51
N PRO A 55 -20.75 -4.19 -29.43
CA PRO A 55 -19.27 -4.49 -29.45
C PRO A 55 -18.53 -3.94 -30.73
N ALA A 56 -17.43 -4.44 -31.37
CA ALA A 56 -16.49 -5.60 -31.29
C ALA A 56 -15.14 -5.37 -32.07
N ASP A 57 -14.10 -6.17 -31.75
CA ASP A 57 -12.99 -6.82 -32.52
C ASP A 57 -12.28 -6.15 -33.75
N GLY A 58 -10.98 -6.42 -34.07
CA GLY A 58 -9.94 -7.28 -33.45
C GLY A 58 -8.72 -7.56 -34.38
N LEU A 59 -7.84 -8.53 -34.02
CA LEU A 59 -6.59 -9.01 -34.71
C LEU A 59 -5.36 -8.06 -34.59
N GLY A 60 -4.08 -8.50 -34.59
CA GLY A 60 -3.47 -9.85 -34.56
C GLY A 60 -1.92 -9.79 -34.57
N VAL A 61 -1.24 -10.49 -33.64
CA VAL A 61 0.14 -10.16 -33.15
C VAL A 61 1.15 -11.32 -33.27
N THR A 62 2.25 -11.33 -34.04
CA THR A 62 3.10 -10.30 -34.73
C THR A 62 4.24 -9.68 -33.88
N VAL A 63 5.36 -9.26 -34.50
CA VAL A 63 6.44 -8.44 -33.88
C VAL A 63 6.00 -6.98 -33.96
N GLU A 64 5.41 -6.48 -32.87
CA GLU A 64 4.53 -5.30 -32.94
C GLU A 64 5.22 -4.00 -33.29
N SER A 65 6.28 -3.67 -32.57
CA SER A 65 7.01 -2.41 -32.78
C SER A 65 8.31 -2.36 -31.98
N LYS A 66 9.27 -1.59 -32.51
CA LYS A 66 10.43 -1.06 -31.79
C LYS A 66 10.41 0.46 -31.96
N PHE A 67 10.39 1.19 -30.86
CA PHE A 67 10.20 2.64 -30.85
C PHE A 67 10.73 3.25 -29.54
N THR A 68 11.17 4.50 -29.57
CA THR A 68 11.68 5.21 -28.39
C THR A 68 10.58 6.11 -27.81
N VAL A 69 10.40 6.10 -26.49
CA VAL A 69 9.39 6.91 -25.77
C VAL A 69 10.07 7.55 -24.57
N GLY A 70 10.33 8.86 -24.66
CA GLY A 70 11.15 9.55 -23.66
C GLY A 70 12.52 8.90 -23.54
N GLU A 71 12.95 8.62 -22.31
CA GLU A 71 14.23 8.01 -21.97
C GLU A 71 14.31 6.48 -22.18
N TYR A 72 13.36 5.89 -22.94
CA TYR A 72 13.25 4.44 -23.09
C TYR A 72 13.20 3.98 -24.56
N ASP A 73 14.10 3.08 -24.94
CA ASP A 73 13.96 2.27 -26.14
C ASP A 73 13.07 1.06 -25.83
N ILE A 74 11.89 1.00 -26.45
CA ILE A 74 10.89 -0.05 -26.26
C ILE A 74 10.99 -1.06 -27.41
N VAL A 75 10.95 -2.35 -27.08
CA VAL A 75 10.77 -3.45 -28.03
C VAL A 75 9.67 -4.39 -27.51
N ILE A 76 8.65 -4.63 -28.34
CA ILE A 76 7.57 -5.59 -28.01
C ILE A 76 7.79 -6.87 -28.81
N LEU A 77 8.13 -7.96 -28.10
CA LEU A 77 8.49 -9.25 -28.68
C LEU A 77 7.37 -10.28 -28.52
N SER A 78 7.17 -11.12 -29.54
CA SER A 78 6.48 -12.40 -29.40
C SER A 78 7.46 -13.54 -29.65
N ALA A 79 7.71 -14.37 -28.64
CA ALA A 79 8.56 -15.55 -28.76
C ALA A 79 7.72 -16.83 -28.90
N GLN A 80 8.18 -17.77 -29.73
CA GLN A 80 7.64 -19.13 -29.78
C GLN A 80 8.50 -20.12 -28.97
N GLU A 81 9.78 -19.80 -28.75
CA GLU A 81 10.77 -20.63 -28.05
C GLU A 81 11.48 -19.78 -26.97
N SER A 82 11.73 -20.36 -25.79
CA SER A 82 12.31 -19.63 -24.65
C SER A 82 13.80 -19.35 -24.80
N ASP A 83 14.54 -20.28 -25.38
CA ASP A 83 15.99 -20.15 -25.55
C ASP A 83 16.34 -19.10 -26.62
N GLY A 84 15.50 -18.95 -27.65
CA GLY A 84 15.61 -17.86 -28.63
C GLY A 84 15.37 -16.47 -28.03
N LEU A 85 14.47 -16.35 -27.04
CA LEU A 85 14.24 -15.10 -26.31
C LEU A 85 15.42 -14.76 -25.37
N GLU A 86 15.92 -15.74 -24.60
CA GLU A 86 17.12 -15.53 -23.76
C GLU A 86 18.34 -15.15 -24.62
N THR A 87 18.54 -15.83 -25.75
CA THR A 87 19.61 -15.52 -26.72
C THR A 87 19.50 -14.10 -27.26
N TRP A 88 18.34 -13.69 -27.77
CA TRP A 88 18.15 -12.33 -28.30
C TRP A 88 18.42 -11.25 -27.25
N LEU A 89 18.00 -11.48 -26.01
CA LEU A 89 18.23 -10.55 -24.90
C LEU A 89 19.73 -10.44 -24.55
N ILE A 90 20.45 -11.56 -24.52
CA ILE A 90 21.91 -11.55 -24.30
C ILE A 90 22.63 -10.84 -25.46
N GLU A 91 22.27 -11.13 -26.71
CA GLU A 91 22.86 -10.49 -27.91
C GLU A 91 22.61 -8.98 -27.97
N ASN A 92 21.46 -8.51 -27.49
CA ASN A 92 21.13 -7.07 -27.42
C ASN A 92 21.69 -6.37 -26.15
N GLY A 93 22.53 -7.07 -25.39
CA GLY A 93 23.26 -6.53 -24.24
C GLY A 93 22.43 -6.34 -22.98
N TYR A 94 21.35 -7.12 -22.80
CA TYR A 94 20.61 -7.16 -21.54
C TYR A 94 21.29 -8.13 -20.57
N ASN A 95 21.51 -7.70 -19.33
CA ASN A 95 22.10 -8.55 -18.29
C ASN A 95 21.03 -9.52 -17.75
N ILE A 96 21.11 -10.78 -18.18
CA ILE A 96 20.21 -11.85 -17.76
C ILE A 96 21.02 -13.00 -17.12
N PRO A 97 20.71 -13.40 -15.87
CA PRO A 97 21.38 -14.50 -15.21
C PRO A 97 20.89 -15.85 -15.73
N ARG A 98 21.76 -16.84 -15.66
CA ARG A 98 21.55 -18.19 -16.22
C ARG A 98 20.29 -18.84 -15.65
N GLY A 99 19.48 -19.44 -16.52
CA GLY A 99 18.24 -20.13 -16.15
C GLY A 99 16.98 -19.25 -16.26
N ALA A 100 17.06 -18.10 -16.94
CA ALA A 100 15.89 -17.28 -17.23
C ALA A 100 14.88 -18.00 -18.14
N SER A 101 15.33 -18.82 -19.09
CA SER A 101 14.49 -19.63 -20.00
C SER A 101 13.44 -20.45 -19.25
N GLU A 102 13.78 -21.09 -18.12
CA GLU A 102 12.81 -21.82 -17.27
C GLU A 102 11.68 -20.93 -16.74
N LEU A 103 11.98 -19.67 -16.45
CA LEU A 103 11.04 -18.69 -15.91
C LEU A 103 10.29 -17.93 -17.02
N LEU A 104 10.87 -17.80 -18.22
CA LEU A 104 10.25 -17.26 -19.43
C LEU A 104 9.25 -18.25 -20.06
N GLN A 105 9.54 -19.56 -20.01
CA GLN A 105 8.78 -20.61 -20.70
C GLN A 105 7.28 -20.65 -20.33
N PRO A 106 6.83 -20.44 -19.07
CA PRO A 106 5.41 -20.37 -18.74
C PRO A 106 4.66 -19.24 -19.45
N TYR A 107 5.29 -18.08 -19.62
CA TYR A 107 4.69 -16.92 -20.29
C TYR A 107 4.62 -17.12 -21.81
N ILE A 108 5.63 -17.79 -22.40
CA ILE A 108 5.62 -18.20 -23.82
C ILE A 108 4.53 -19.24 -24.08
N LYS A 109 4.38 -20.25 -23.20
CA LYS A 109 3.28 -21.23 -23.26
C LYS A 109 1.90 -20.57 -23.13
N GLN A 110 1.80 -19.45 -22.41
CA GLN A 110 0.60 -18.61 -22.33
C GLN A 110 0.43 -17.65 -23.53
N GLN A 111 1.38 -17.61 -24.48
CA GLN A 111 1.40 -16.72 -25.65
C GLN A 111 1.44 -15.23 -25.31
N LEU A 112 1.98 -14.87 -24.14
CA LEU A 112 2.18 -13.46 -23.76
C LEU A 112 3.24 -12.79 -24.65
N LYS A 113 3.17 -11.46 -24.69
CA LYS A 113 4.16 -10.60 -25.35
C LYS A 113 5.14 -10.07 -24.31
N PHE A 114 6.41 -9.97 -24.67
CA PHE A 114 7.46 -9.46 -23.80
C PHE A 114 7.70 -8.00 -24.14
N PHE A 115 7.28 -7.12 -23.24
CA PHE A 115 7.59 -5.71 -23.26
C PHE A 115 8.99 -5.51 -22.68
N VAL A 116 9.95 -5.12 -23.52
CA VAL A 116 11.34 -4.87 -23.12
C VAL A 116 11.60 -3.37 -23.22
N ALA A 117 11.95 -2.75 -22.10
CA ALA A 117 12.34 -1.35 -22.04
C ALA A 117 13.82 -1.23 -21.67
N LYS A 118 14.61 -0.54 -22.50
CA LYS A 118 16.01 -0.23 -22.24
C LYS A 118 16.14 1.26 -21.97
N VAL A 119 16.79 1.64 -20.86
CA VAL A 119 17.04 3.05 -20.56
C VAL A 119 18.07 3.60 -21.54
N ASN A 120 17.70 4.65 -22.26
CA ASN A 120 18.61 5.43 -23.09
C ASN A 120 19.22 6.54 -22.21
N LEU A 121 20.50 6.40 -21.88
CA LEU A 121 21.20 7.31 -20.98
C LEU A 121 21.44 8.71 -21.57
N GLU A 122 21.48 8.84 -22.91
CA GLU A 122 21.66 10.11 -23.59
C GLU A 122 20.38 10.94 -23.57
N GLU A 123 19.23 10.31 -23.81
CA GLU A 123 17.91 10.92 -23.63
C GLU A 123 17.62 11.23 -22.15
N PHE A 124 17.96 10.31 -21.23
CA PHE A 124 17.78 10.55 -19.80
C PHE A 124 18.59 11.77 -19.32
N ALA A 125 19.86 11.89 -19.73
CA ALA A 125 20.70 13.03 -19.36
C ALA A 125 20.18 14.37 -19.93
N GLN A 126 19.57 14.36 -21.11
CA GLN A 126 18.93 15.55 -21.71
C GLN A 126 17.59 15.91 -21.04
N SER A 127 16.89 14.93 -20.45
CA SER A 127 15.56 15.10 -19.89
C SER A 127 15.48 16.01 -18.65
N GLY A 128 16.60 16.18 -17.93
CA GLY A 128 16.69 16.99 -16.71
C GLY A 128 16.03 16.39 -15.45
N PHE A 129 15.40 15.22 -15.54
CA PHE A 129 14.81 14.52 -14.39
C PHE A 129 15.89 13.83 -13.54
N GLN A 130 15.70 13.80 -12.21
CA GLN A 130 16.58 13.08 -11.28
C GLN A 130 16.27 11.59 -11.17
N SER A 131 15.06 11.19 -11.61
CA SER A 131 14.53 9.83 -11.55
C SER A 131 13.89 9.47 -12.89
N LEU A 132 13.94 8.18 -13.25
CA LEU A 132 13.22 7.64 -14.41
C LEU A 132 11.70 7.85 -14.26
N ARG A 133 11.05 8.29 -15.33
CA ARG A 133 9.60 8.59 -15.32
C ARG A 133 8.75 7.32 -15.51
N PRO A 134 7.55 7.22 -14.90
CA PRO A 134 6.70 6.03 -15.03
C PRO A 134 6.37 5.67 -16.49
N LEU A 135 6.59 4.41 -16.87
CA LEU A 135 6.07 3.86 -18.12
C LEU A 135 4.58 3.50 -17.95
N GLN A 136 3.74 4.08 -18.81
CA GLN A 136 2.31 3.83 -18.88
C GLN A 136 1.99 3.03 -20.15
N MET A 137 1.17 2.00 -20.03
CA MET A 137 0.77 1.13 -21.14
C MET A 137 -0.72 0.81 -21.08
N ALA A 138 -1.38 0.77 -22.24
CA ALA A 138 -2.78 0.44 -22.39
C ALA A 138 -2.95 -0.71 -23.40
N TYR A 139 -3.52 -1.82 -22.95
CA TYR A 139 -3.74 -3.02 -23.76
C TYR A 139 -5.00 -3.77 -23.31
N GLU A 140 -5.62 -4.51 -24.23
CA GLU A 140 -6.73 -5.39 -23.91
C GLU A 140 -6.22 -6.79 -23.52
N SER A 141 -6.78 -7.35 -22.45
CA SER A 141 -6.42 -8.69 -21.95
C SER A 141 -7.59 -9.31 -21.20
N SER A 142 -7.89 -10.58 -21.50
CA SER A 142 -8.78 -11.41 -20.68
C SER A 142 -8.12 -11.93 -19.39
N ARG A 143 -6.84 -11.64 -19.18
CA ARG A 143 -6.06 -11.99 -17.99
C ARG A 143 -5.74 -10.73 -17.21
N PHE A 144 -6.41 -10.54 -16.07
CA PHE A 144 -6.07 -9.50 -15.10
C PHE A 144 -5.01 -10.05 -14.14
N MET A 145 -3.73 -9.78 -14.45
CA MET A 145 -2.59 -10.31 -13.71
C MET A 145 -1.36 -9.40 -13.79
N LEU A 146 -0.44 -9.52 -12.83
CA LEU A 146 0.85 -8.81 -12.81
C LEU A 146 2.01 -9.82 -12.73
N PRO A 147 2.86 -9.94 -13.76
CA PRO A 147 3.89 -11.00 -13.87
C PRO A 147 5.13 -10.73 -13.01
N ILE A 148 4.99 -10.83 -11.68
CA ILE A 148 6.04 -10.52 -10.70
C ILE A 148 7.26 -11.46 -10.76
N ARG A 149 7.15 -12.69 -11.29
CA ARG A 149 8.24 -13.68 -11.17
C ARG A 149 9.47 -13.33 -12.01
N LEU A 150 9.31 -12.52 -13.07
CA LEU A 150 10.44 -12.00 -13.85
C LEU A 150 11.30 -11.01 -13.03
N GLY A 151 10.68 -10.21 -12.15
CA GLY A 151 11.40 -9.32 -11.24
C GLY A 151 12.28 -10.08 -10.24
N MET A 152 11.90 -11.31 -9.87
CA MET A 152 12.68 -12.15 -8.95
C MET A 152 13.95 -12.74 -9.55
N ILE A 153 14.17 -12.60 -10.86
CA ILE A 153 15.34 -13.16 -11.56
C ILE A 153 16.65 -12.48 -11.11
N ASN A 154 16.61 -11.17 -10.87
CA ASN A 154 17.78 -10.36 -10.49
C ASN A 154 17.83 -10.00 -8.98
N ALA A 155 16.86 -10.45 -8.19
CA ALA A 155 16.72 -10.07 -6.80
C ALA A 155 17.62 -10.91 -5.87
N GLN A 156 18.39 -10.24 -5.01
CA GLN A 156 19.24 -10.90 -4.00
C GLN A 156 18.48 -11.27 -2.70
N GLY A 157 17.19 -10.97 -2.61
CA GLY A 157 16.37 -11.19 -1.42
C GLY A 157 14.89 -10.96 -1.68
N GLU A 158 14.15 -10.62 -0.62
CA GLU A 158 12.77 -10.17 -0.72
C GLU A 158 12.68 -8.79 -1.39
N GLN A 159 11.62 -8.56 -2.16
CA GLN A 159 11.32 -7.29 -2.81
C GLN A 159 9.97 -6.75 -2.33
N ASP A 160 9.85 -5.44 -2.21
CA ASP A 160 8.59 -4.76 -1.93
C ASP A 160 7.95 -4.26 -3.24
N LEU A 161 6.63 -4.38 -3.32
CA LEU A 161 5.82 -3.95 -4.44
C LEU A 161 4.52 -3.32 -3.92
N ILE A 162 4.30 -2.04 -4.23
CA ILE A 162 3.01 -1.38 -4.04
C ILE A 162 2.24 -1.45 -5.36
N VAL A 163 0.99 -1.90 -5.30
CA VAL A 163 0.09 -1.99 -6.45
C VAL A 163 -1.15 -1.12 -6.19
N TYR A 164 -1.36 -0.13 -7.05
CA TYR A 164 -2.57 0.70 -7.08
C TYR A 164 -3.54 0.12 -8.12
N LEU A 165 -4.74 -0.25 -7.68
CA LEU A 165 -5.75 -0.89 -8.51
C LEU A 165 -7.00 0.01 -8.51
N LEU A 166 -7.29 0.63 -9.65
CA LEU A 166 -8.40 1.56 -9.84
C LEU A 166 -9.54 0.87 -10.57
N SER A 167 -10.76 0.95 -10.04
CA SER A 167 -11.93 0.19 -10.51
C SER A 167 -13.23 0.99 -10.35
N PRO A 168 -14.14 1.01 -11.35
CA PRO A 168 -15.47 1.60 -11.14
C PRO A 168 -16.40 0.72 -10.30
N GLN A 169 -16.12 -0.58 -10.12
CA GLN A 169 -17.01 -1.50 -9.42
C GLN A 169 -16.83 -1.48 -7.89
N GLY A 170 -15.58 -1.48 -7.40
CA GLY A 170 -15.24 -1.70 -5.99
C GLY A 170 -13.81 -2.24 -5.83
N GLN A 171 -13.54 -2.90 -4.71
CA GLN A 171 -12.24 -3.51 -4.41
C GLN A 171 -11.79 -4.47 -5.51
N VAL A 172 -10.48 -4.48 -5.75
CA VAL A 172 -9.80 -5.47 -6.59
C VAL A 172 -9.05 -6.45 -5.67
N GLU A 173 -9.47 -7.71 -5.70
CA GLU A 173 -8.98 -8.75 -4.79
C GLU A 173 -8.06 -9.74 -5.53
N LEU A 174 -7.11 -10.33 -4.81
CA LEU A 174 -6.23 -11.39 -5.32
C LEU A 174 -6.96 -12.74 -5.31
N THR A 175 -6.81 -13.53 -6.36
CA THR A 175 -7.50 -14.83 -6.51
C THR A 175 -6.64 -16.03 -6.15
N ASN A 176 -5.31 -15.91 -6.19
CA ASN A 176 -4.36 -17.00 -5.87
C ASN A 176 -3.50 -16.76 -4.61
N TYR A 177 -3.60 -15.58 -3.98
CA TYR A 177 -2.94 -15.25 -2.71
C TYR A 177 -3.94 -14.65 -1.72
N ARG A 178 -3.78 -14.93 -0.43
CA ARG A 178 -4.61 -14.31 0.61
C ARG A 178 -4.20 -12.84 0.81
N THR A 179 -5.17 -11.94 0.69
CA THR A 179 -5.05 -10.56 1.18
C THR A 179 -5.30 -10.52 2.70
N VAL A 180 -4.54 -9.70 3.42
CA VAL A 180 -4.69 -9.45 4.86
C VAL A 180 -4.69 -7.95 5.11
N HIS A 181 -5.59 -7.44 5.96
CA HIS A 181 -5.58 -6.02 6.32
C HIS A 181 -4.33 -5.70 7.17
N ILE A 182 -3.62 -4.62 6.84
CA ILE A 182 -2.54 -4.12 7.70
C ILE A 182 -3.13 -3.73 9.08
N PRO A 183 -2.42 -3.94 10.22
CA PRO A 183 -2.89 -3.49 11.52
C PRO A 183 -3.30 -2.00 11.50
N SER A 184 -4.53 -1.70 11.93
CA SER A 184 -5.15 -0.39 11.76
C SER A 184 -6.15 -0.09 12.88
N ASN A 185 -6.51 1.19 13.05
CA ASN A 185 -7.35 1.73 14.11
C ASN A 185 -6.79 1.45 15.52
N VAL A 186 -5.46 1.51 15.62
CA VAL A 186 -4.70 1.27 16.85
C VAL A 186 -4.21 2.59 17.45
N ASN A 187 -4.29 2.71 18.77
CA ASN A 187 -3.77 3.86 19.51
C ASN A 187 -2.28 3.65 19.82
N LEU A 188 -1.45 4.64 19.48
CA LEU A 188 0.00 4.61 19.66
C LEU A 188 0.47 5.81 20.53
N PRO A 189 1.63 5.70 21.19
CA PRO A 189 2.19 6.82 21.95
C PRO A 189 2.53 7.99 21.04
N VAL A 190 2.17 9.21 21.43
CA VAL A 190 2.35 10.46 20.65
C VAL A 190 3.76 10.63 20.02
N PHE A 191 4.82 10.16 20.68
CA PHE A 191 6.19 10.27 20.14
C PHE A 191 6.41 9.53 18.81
N ILE A 192 5.52 8.60 18.43
CA ILE A 192 5.55 7.90 17.14
C ILE A 192 5.35 8.84 15.95
N LYS A 193 4.88 10.08 16.16
CA LYS A 193 4.86 11.12 15.12
C LYS A 193 6.23 11.32 14.44
N GLU A 194 7.29 11.38 15.25
CA GLU A 194 8.67 11.59 14.78
C GLU A 194 9.37 10.28 14.38
N GLU A 195 8.77 9.12 14.69
CA GLU A 195 9.35 7.78 14.51
C GLU A 195 8.47 6.91 13.57
N PHE A 196 7.57 7.52 12.79
CA PHE A 196 6.51 6.81 12.07
C PHE A 196 7.05 5.84 11.02
N ALA A 197 8.10 6.23 10.29
CA ALA A 197 8.73 5.36 9.29
C ALA A 197 9.40 4.13 9.92
N ASP A 198 10.04 4.29 11.09
CA ASP A 198 10.61 3.18 11.87
C ASP A 198 9.52 2.25 12.40
N PHE A 199 8.47 2.84 13.01
CA PHE A 199 7.29 2.11 13.46
C PHE A 199 6.67 1.30 12.33
N TYR A 200 6.40 1.93 11.18
CA TYR A 200 5.68 1.30 10.09
C TYR A 200 6.48 0.14 9.49
N ARG A 201 7.78 0.35 9.23
CA ARG A 201 8.69 -0.70 8.74
C ARG A 201 8.71 -1.92 9.67
N ASP A 202 8.88 -1.69 10.97
CA ASP A 202 9.04 -2.77 11.94
C ASP A 202 7.70 -3.48 12.22
N MET A 203 6.59 -2.74 12.21
CA MET A 203 5.23 -3.28 12.29
C MET A 203 4.87 -4.13 11.07
N PHE A 204 5.21 -3.65 9.86
CA PHE A 204 5.00 -4.38 8.63
C PHE A 204 5.82 -5.68 8.62
N GLU A 205 7.10 -5.63 8.99
CA GLU A 205 7.98 -6.79 9.04
C GLU A 205 7.54 -7.82 10.10
N THR A 206 7.09 -7.38 11.28
CA THR A 206 6.48 -8.27 12.31
C THR A 206 5.17 -8.90 11.81
N SER A 207 4.33 -8.14 11.10
CA SER A 207 3.09 -8.65 10.50
C SER A 207 3.36 -9.64 9.37
N HIS A 208 4.30 -9.33 8.48
CA HIS A 208 4.72 -10.17 7.37
C HIS A 208 5.32 -11.50 7.84
N LYS A 209 6.13 -11.50 8.91
CA LYS A 209 6.57 -12.71 9.62
C LYS A 209 5.40 -13.53 10.18
N ARG A 210 4.47 -12.88 10.89
CA ARG A 210 3.29 -13.53 11.50
C ARG A 210 2.40 -14.22 10.47
N GLU A 211 2.23 -13.62 9.30
CA GLU A 211 1.49 -14.18 8.16
C GLU A 211 2.32 -15.15 7.29
N ASN A 212 3.43 -15.69 7.82
CA ASN A 212 4.33 -16.66 7.18
C ASN A 212 4.90 -16.19 5.82
N LYS A 213 5.02 -14.87 5.62
CA LYS A 213 5.54 -14.21 4.42
C LYS A 213 4.79 -14.51 3.10
N LYS A 214 3.53 -14.97 3.17
CA LYS A 214 2.75 -15.50 2.02
C LYS A 214 1.41 -14.81 1.81
N VAL A 215 1.39 -13.49 1.99
CA VAL A 215 0.18 -12.64 1.87
C VAL A 215 0.50 -11.32 1.19
N ALA A 216 -0.49 -10.75 0.53
CA ALA A 216 -0.51 -9.32 0.24
C ALA A 216 -1.16 -8.57 1.40
N PHE A 217 -0.64 -7.41 1.76
CA PHE A 217 -1.29 -6.52 2.72
C PHE A 217 -2.19 -5.53 2.00
N LEU A 218 -3.46 -5.46 2.41
CA LEU A 218 -4.32 -4.33 2.08
C LEU A 218 -3.91 -3.16 2.98
N GLU A 219 -3.46 -2.07 2.36
CA GLU A 219 -3.12 -0.82 3.05
C GLU A 219 -4.25 0.21 2.93
N TYR A 220 -5.01 0.19 1.83
CA TYR A 220 -6.11 1.11 1.58
C TYR A 220 -7.16 0.52 0.63
N ALA A 221 -8.43 0.75 0.90
CA ALA A 221 -9.57 0.48 0.03
C ALA A 221 -10.64 1.55 0.27
N TRP A 222 -10.89 2.46 -0.66
CA TRP A 222 -11.96 3.46 -0.53
C TRP A 222 -12.41 3.94 -1.91
N ASP A 223 -13.60 4.51 -1.96
CA ASP A 223 -14.00 5.43 -3.03
C ASP A 223 -13.06 6.66 -3.08
N MET A 224 -12.79 7.20 -4.28
CA MET A 224 -11.91 8.36 -4.46
C MET A 224 -12.66 9.70 -4.55
N SER A 225 -13.98 9.71 -4.38
CA SER A 225 -14.78 10.95 -4.35
C SER A 225 -14.66 11.73 -3.03
N TRP A 226 -14.32 11.07 -1.92
CA TRP A 226 -14.13 11.70 -0.60
C TRP A 226 -13.29 10.79 0.33
N CYS A 227 -12.84 11.34 1.46
CA CYS A 227 -12.15 10.63 2.54
C CYS A 227 -12.46 11.30 3.89
N ASP A 228 -12.42 10.54 4.99
CA ASP A 228 -12.46 11.10 6.35
C ASP A 228 -11.77 10.18 7.38
N PRO A 229 -10.67 10.62 8.04
CA PRO A 229 -9.86 11.80 7.72
C PRO A 229 -8.98 11.54 6.48
N CYS A 230 -8.88 12.54 5.61
CA CYS A 230 -8.00 12.50 4.44
C CYS A 230 -6.52 12.55 4.83
N ALA A 231 -5.68 11.72 4.19
CA ALA A 231 -4.23 11.83 4.26
C ALA A 231 -3.69 12.93 3.31
N ALA A 232 -4.34 13.09 2.16
CA ALA A 232 -4.16 14.19 1.22
C ALA A 232 -5.48 14.44 0.47
N ASP A 233 -5.61 15.57 -0.23
CA ASP A 233 -6.78 15.88 -1.04
C ASP A 233 -7.03 14.80 -2.12
N PRO A 234 -8.31 14.43 -2.42
CA PRO A 234 -8.65 13.58 -3.56
C PRO A 234 -8.02 14.02 -4.88
N LEU A 235 -7.83 13.07 -5.80
CA LEU A 235 -7.31 13.35 -7.14
C LEU A 235 -8.38 14.00 -8.04
N THR A 236 -8.00 14.99 -8.86
CA THR A 236 -8.95 15.59 -9.81
C THR A 236 -9.32 14.61 -10.94
N PRO A 237 -10.43 14.82 -11.67
CA PRO A 237 -10.78 14.00 -12.83
C PRO A 237 -9.68 13.94 -13.91
N GLU A 238 -8.81 14.95 -13.98
CA GLU A 238 -7.66 15.04 -14.89
C GLU A 238 -6.48 14.19 -14.37
N GLU A 239 -6.15 14.32 -13.08
CA GLU A 239 -5.14 13.47 -12.42
C GLU A 239 -5.55 11.97 -12.50
N LEU A 240 -6.82 11.67 -12.31
CA LEU A 240 -7.37 10.31 -12.46
C LEU A 240 -7.27 9.81 -13.91
N LYS A 241 -7.58 10.64 -14.92
CA LYS A 241 -7.39 10.26 -16.33
C LYS A 241 -5.92 9.98 -16.64
N GLN A 242 -5.00 10.80 -16.13
CA GLN A 242 -3.56 10.53 -16.25
C GLN A 242 -3.16 9.23 -15.53
N ALA A 243 -3.77 8.89 -14.40
CA ALA A 243 -3.61 7.61 -13.70
C ALA A 243 -4.23 6.39 -14.44
N GLY A 244 -4.79 6.58 -15.65
CA GLY A 244 -5.39 5.51 -16.45
C GLY A 244 -6.90 5.35 -16.29
N VAL A 245 -7.57 6.25 -15.56
CA VAL A 245 -9.03 6.23 -15.38
C VAL A 245 -9.74 6.85 -16.60
N PHE A 246 -9.70 6.13 -17.72
CA PHE A 246 -10.27 6.59 -19.00
C PHE A 246 -11.81 6.61 -19.05
N TRP A 247 -12.50 6.03 -18.05
CA TRP A 247 -13.97 5.89 -18.03
C TRP A 247 -14.73 7.04 -17.35
N LEU A 248 -14.03 8.07 -16.83
CA LEU A 248 -14.68 9.22 -16.17
C LEU A 248 -15.28 10.21 -17.18
N ASN A 249 -16.62 10.24 -17.22
CA ASN A 249 -17.40 11.20 -18.00
C ASN A 249 -17.84 12.40 -17.12
N PRO A 250 -17.90 13.64 -17.65
CA PRO A 250 -18.27 14.84 -16.88
C PRO A 250 -19.68 14.84 -16.26
N THR A 251 -20.55 13.92 -16.68
CA THR A 251 -21.95 13.82 -16.27
C THR A 251 -22.20 12.81 -15.14
N ASN A 252 -21.17 12.10 -14.67
CA ASN A 252 -21.29 11.06 -13.65
C ASN A 252 -20.32 11.39 -12.50
N PRO A 253 -20.71 11.27 -11.22
CA PRO A 253 -19.78 11.48 -10.11
C PRO A 253 -18.57 10.54 -10.20
N ASN A 254 -17.46 10.95 -9.57
CA ASN A 254 -16.25 10.12 -9.51
C ASN A 254 -16.59 8.78 -8.85
N ASN A 255 -16.60 7.70 -9.65
CA ASN A 255 -16.98 6.36 -9.19
C ASN A 255 -15.78 5.44 -8.94
N VAL A 256 -14.56 6.00 -9.03
CA VAL A 256 -13.32 5.24 -8.87
C VAL A 256 -13.19 4.77 -7.43
N PHE A 257 -13.11 3.46 -7.27
CA PHE A 257 -12.66 2.82 -6.06
C PHE A 257 -11.17 2.45 -6.22
N ILE A 258 -10.33 2.82 -5.26
CA ILE A 258 -8.91 2.47 -5.22
C ILE A 258 -8.68 1.33 -4.24
N THR A 259 -7.88 0.34 -4.65
CA THR A 259 -7.30 -0.67 -3.75
C THR A 259 -5.78 -0.55 -3.79
N ARG A 260 -5.14 -0.38 -2.63
CA ARG A 260 -3.69 -0.33 -2.44
C ARG A 260 -3.23 -1.63 -1.79
N LEU A 261 -2.48 -2.43 -2.54
CA LEU A 261 -1.88 -3.66 -2.03
C LEU A 261 -0.36 -3.50 -1.90
N HIS A 262 0.20 -3.92 -0.76
CA HIS A 262 1.63 -4.02 -0.53
C HIS A 262 2.04 -5.49 -0.44
N VAL A 263 2.90 -5.92 -1.35
CA VAL A 263 3.37 -7.29 -1.46
C VAL A 263 4.88 -7.33 -1.25
N ARG A 264 5.33 -7.89 -0.12
CA ARG A 264 6.73 -8.29 0.07
C ARG A 264 6.89 -9.73 -0.41
N TYR A 265 7.68 -9.97 -1.46
CA TYR A 265 7.69 -11.24 -2.19
C TYR A 265 9.09 -11.81 -2.43
N SER A 266 9.16 -13.14 -2.58
CA SER A 266 10.36 -13.90 -2.88
C SER A 266 10.02 -15.20 -3.65
N ARG A 267 11.00 -15.80 -4.34
CA ARG A 267 10.79 -17.02 -5.15
C ARG A 267 10.28 -18.23 -4.34
N SER A 268 10.48 -18.25 -3.02
CA SER A 268 10.03 -19.31 -2.12
C SER A 268 8.68 -19.03 -1.44
N THR A 269 8.18 -17.79 -1.51
CA THR A 269 6.88 -17.39 -0.91
C THR A 269 5.81 -17.05 -1.95
N PHE A 270 6.20 -16.54 -3.13
CA PHE A 270 5.32 -16.24 -4.26
C PHE A 270 5.77 -17.02 -5.50
N PRO A 271 5.44 -18.32 -5.62
CA PRO A 271 5.85 -19.16 -6.75
C PRO A 271 5.08 -18.84 -8.05
N GLU A 272 3.92 -18.21 -7.94
CA GLU A 272 3.02 -17.80 -9.02
C GLU A 272 2.95 -16.28 -9.16
N ASP A 273 2.52 -15.79 -10.32
CA ASP A 273 2.25 -14.38 -10.55
C ASP A 273 0.97 -13.91 -9.82
N LEU A 274 0.77 -12.60 -9.68
CA LEU A 274 -0.42 -12.08 -9.00
C LEU A 274 -1.62 -12.09 -9.95
N HIS A 275 -2.68 -12.82 -9.62
CA HIS A 275 -3.94 -12.83 -10.37
C HIS A 275 -5.05 -12.08 -9.61
N PHE A 276 -5.81 -11.24 -10.31
CA PHE A 276 -6.78 -10.32 -9.73
C PHE A 276 -8.21 -10.56 -10.24
N THR A 277 -9.19 -10.14 -9.45
CA THR A 277 -10.58 -9.95 -9.88
C THR A 277 -11.11 -8.61 -9.38
N THR A 278 -11.93 -7.93 -10.19
CA THR A 278 -12.80 -6.87 -9.66
C THR A 278 -13.93 -7.51 -8.85
N THR A 279 -14.46 -6.76 -7.88
CA THR A 279 -15.59 -7.18 -7.05
C THR A 279 -16.62 -6.05 -6.93
N GLY A 280 -17.81 -6.37 -6.43
CA GLY A 280 -18.79 -5.36 -5.97
C GLY A 280 -18.57 -4.90 -4.52
N ASN A 281 -17.47 -5.31 -3.89
CA ASN A 281 -17.16 -4.96 -2.50
C ASN A 281 -16.72 -3.49 -2.43
N ARG A 282 -17.53 -2.63 -1.80
CA ARG A 282 -17.18 -1.21 -1.52
C ARG A 282 -17.02 -0.96 -0.01
N GLN A 283 -16.60 -1.96 0.76
CA GLN A 283 -16.22 -1.73 2.16
C GLN A 283 -14.97 -0.88 2.24
N ASN A 284 -15.00 0.17 3.05
CA ASN A 284 -13.87 1.08 3.23
C ASN A 284 -12.86 0.52 4.24
N PHE A 285 -11.57 0.70 3.94
CA PHE A 285 -10.44 0.38 4.80
C PHE A 285 -9.30 1.37 4.56
N GLN A 286 -8.60 1.73 5.63
CA GLN A 286 -7.41 2.59 5.61
C GLN A 286 -6.46 2.06 6.70
N GLY A 287 -5.16 1.98 6.43
CA GLY A 287 -4.13 1.77 7.45
C GLY A 287 -3.97 3.02 8.31
N ARG A 288 -4.71 3.13 9.41
CA ARG A 288 -4.81 4.34 10.24
C ARG A 288 -4.25 4.11 11.64
N TYR A 289 -3.35 4.99 12.08
CA TYR A 289 -2.68 4.93 13.37
C TYR A 289 -2.99 6.19 14.18
N ILE A 290 -3.44 6.03 15.42
CA ILE A 290 -4.11 7.08 16.19
C ILE A 290 -3.20 7.59 17.31
N LEU A 291 -2.95 8.90 17.35
CA LEU A 291 -2.22 9.58 18.43
C LEU A 291 -3.21 10.43 19.24
N ASN A 292 -3.35 10.15 20.54
CA ASN A 292 -4.27 10.86 21.42
C ASN A 292 -3.49 11.80 22.36
N HIS A 293 -3.38 13.07 21.97
CA HIS A 293 -2.76 14.12 22.76
C HIS A 293 -3.57 14.42 24.03
N PRO A 294 -3.00 14.26 25.23
CA PRO A 294 -3.67 14.68 26.45
C PRO A 294 -3.81 16.19 26.53
N TYR A 295 -4.84 16.67 27.22
CA TYR A 295 -5.02 18.08 27.56
C TYR A 295 -3.84 18.56 28.43
N GLU A 296 -3.08 19.52 27.93
CA GLU A 296 -1.87 20.06 28.58
C GLU A 296 -2.16 21.29 29.47
N GLY A 297 -3.40 21.80 29.49
CA GLY A 297 -3.81 22.96 30.27
C GLY A 297 -3.97 22.72 31.78
N GLU A 298 -4.38 23.76 32.51
CA GLU A 298 -4.51 23.68 33.97
C GLU A 298 -5.81 22.97 34.39
N ILE A 299 -5.69 21.71 34.79
CA ILE A 299 -6.80 20.89 35.27
C ILE A 299 -7.02 21.13 36.76
N THR A 300 -8.00 21.97 37.10
CA THR A 300 -8.36 22.40 38.47
C THR A 300 -9.61 21.70 39.05
N CYS A 301 -10.44 21.11 38.20
CA CYS A 301 -11.72 20.49 38.55
C CYS A 301 -11.60 19.10 39.23
N PRO A 302 -12.63 18.67 40.01
CA PRO A 302 -12.68 17.32 40.62
C PRO A 302 -12.51 16.16 39.63
N GLU A 303 -13.12 16.28 38.45
CA GLU A 303 -13.15 15.33 37.32
C GLU A 303 -11.74 15.04 36.80
N GLY A 304 -10.87 16.06 36.88
CA GLY A 304 -9.47 16.00 36.50
C GLY A 304 -8.64 14.88 37.14
N ARG A 305 -9.06 14.37 38.30
CA ARG A 305 -8.39 13.22 38.95
C ARG A 305 -8.65 11.90 38.22
N GLU A 306 -9.88 11.69 37.77
CA GLU A 306 -10.22 10.51 36.97
C GLU A 306 -9.70 10.64 35.54
N TYR A 307 -9.71 11.84 34.95
CA TYR A 307 -9.07 12.09 33.66
C TYR A 307 -7.55 11.76 33.68
N ARG A 308 -6.79 12.25 34.66
CA ARG A 308 -5.34 11.95 34.78
C ARG A 308 -5.07 10.44 34.96
N LYS A 309 -5.97 9.72 35.62
CA LYS A 309 -5.93 8.25 35.81
C LYS A 309 -6.26 7.51 34.50
N TYR A 310 -7.28 7.94 33.77
CA TYR A 310 -7.63 7.44 32.45
C TYR A 310 -6.48 7.63 31.45
N VAL A 311 -5.90 8.82 31.34
CA VAL A 311 -4.73 9.09 30.46
C VAL A 311 -3.55 8.16 30.79
N LYS A 312 -3.28 7.92 32.08
CA LYS A 312 -2.22 6.98 32.48
C LYS A 312 -2.51 5.54 32.05
N GLN A 313 -3.77 5.10 32.11
CA GLN A 313 -4.18 3.78 31.63
C GLN A 313 -4.14 3.70 30.11
N ARG A 314 -4.62 4.73 29.39
CA ARG A 314 -4.56 4.83 27.92
C ARG A 314 -3.12 4.72 27.42
N LYS A 315 -2.20 5.52 27.99
CA LYS A 315 -0.77 5.50 27.62
C LYS A 315 -0.09 4.16 27.86
N GLU A 316 -0.40 3.44 28.93
CA GLU A 316 0.13 2.08 29.13
C GLU A 316 -0.42 1.09 28.09
N GLY A 317 -1.69 1.24 27.66
CA GLY A 317 -2.28 0.49 26.55
C GLY A 317 -1.68 0.82 25.18
N GLU A 318 -1.44 2.11 24.89
CA GLU A 318 -0.72 2.59 23.69
C GLU A 318 0.69 1.96 23.63
N VAL A 319 1.41 1.94 24.75
CA VAL A 319 2.74 1.33 24.89
C VAL A 319 2.74 -0.19 24.68
N GLN A 320 1.77 -0.90 25.25
CA GLN A 320 1.60 -2.35 25.02
C GLN A 320 1.24 -2.65 23.55
N THR A 321 0.43 -1.79 22.92
CA THR A 321 0.02 -1.91 21.53
C THR A 321 1.21 -1.74 20.59
N LEU A 322 2.01 -0.69 20.77
CA LEU A 322 3.25 -0.46 20.03
C LEU A 322 4.21 -1.65 20.13
N ALA A 323 4.48 -2.14 21.35
CA ALA A 323 5.38 -3.27 21.58
C ALA A 323 4.88 -4.58 20.92
N LYS A 324 3.56 -4.84 20.92
CA LYS A 324 2.94 -6.02 20.27
C LYS A 324 2.96 -5.95 18.73
N LEU A 325 3.01 -4.74 18.18
CA LEU A 325 3.02 -4.51 16.74
C LEU A 325 4.42 -4.59 16.14
N THR A 326 5.45 -4.12 16.84
CA THR A 326 6.84 -3.95 16.33
C THR A 326 7.87 -4.90 16.94
N ASP A 327 7.47 -5.73 17.92
CA ASP A 327 8.35 -6.52 18.80
C ASP A 327 9.43 -5.69 19.54
N TRP A 328 9.27 -4.36 19.62
CA TRP A 328 10.16 -3.46 20.35
C TRP A 328 10.11 -3.66 21.88
N ASP A 329 11.24 -3.36 22.55
CA ASP A 329 11.37 -3.44 24.01
C ASP A 329 10.40 -2.48 24.72
N ILE A 330 9.34 -3.05 25.31
CA ILE A 330 8.29 -2.34 26.05
C ILE A 330 8.83 -1.44 27.16
N ASN A 331 9.99 -1.74 27.75
CA ASN A 331 10.56 -0.90 28.82
C ASN A 331 11.26 0.34 28.25
N LYS A 332 11.92 0.24 27.09
CA LYS A 332 12.42 1.40 26.34
C LYS A 332 11.26 2.27 25.85
N ILE A 333 10.17 1.65 25.40
CA ILE A 333 8.94 2.37 25.04
C ILE A 333 8.37 3.11 26.26
N ARG A 334 8.23 2.46 27.43
CA ARG A 334 7.78 3.14 28.67
C ARG A 334 8.67 4.35 29.02
N GLN A 335 9.98 4.24 28.85
CA GLN A 335 10.91 5.35 29.06
C GLN A 335 10.64 6.52 28.10
N LYS A 336 10.53 6.27 26.78
CA LYS A 336 10.15 7.31 25.80
C LYS A 336 8.79 7.94 26.13
N ALA A 337 7.81 7.13 26.52
CA ALA A 337 6.46 7.56 26.91
C ALA A 337 6.39 8.30 28.27
N LYS A 338 7.52 8.47 28.98
CA LYS A 338 7.61 9.05 30.34
C LYS A 338 6.73 8.30 31.37
N LEU A 339 6.53 6.99 31.17
CA LEU A 339 5.82 6.10 32.09
C LEU A 339 6.79 5.44 33.08
N ALA A 340 6.25 5.04 34.24
CA ALA A 340 7.00 4.28 35.23
C ALA A 340 7.32 2.87 34.71
N VAL A 341 8.60 2.55 34.53
CA VAL A 341 9.05 1.19 34.22
C VAL A 341 8.85 0.31 35.46
N PRO A 342 8.10 -0.80 35.39
CA PRO A 342 7.98 -1.72 36.53
C PRO A 342 9.33 -2.33 36.87
N HIS A 343 9.81 -2.13 38.11
CA HIS A 343 11.01 -2.81 38.57
C HIS A 343 10.70 -4.30 38.70
N GLN A 344 11.28 -5.12 37.81
CA GLN A 344 11.14 -6.57 37.92
C GLN A 344 12.11 -7.09 38.98
N ASP A 345 11.68 -7.05 40.24
CA ASP A 345 12.26 -7.85 41.32
C ASP A 345 12.58 -9.26 40.78
N PRO A 346 13.86 -9.69 40.76
CA PRO A 346 14.23 -11.02 40.31
C PRO A 346 13.37 -12.10 40.99
N TRP A 347 13.01 -13.16 40.26
CA TRP A 347 12.02 -14.15 40.71
C TRP A 347 12.32 -14.72 42.12
N TRP A 348 13.59 -14.87 42.47
CA TRP A 348 14.04 -15.28 43.80
C TRP A 348 13.69 -14.28 44.92
N GLN A 349 13.77 -12.96 44.69
CA GLN A 349 13.34 -11.94 45.67
C GLN A 349 11.83 -12.03 45.96
N ARG A 350 11.02 -12.32 44.93
CA ARG A 350 9.57 -12.51 45.07
C ARG A 350 9.22 -13.77 45.87
N ILE A 351 10.09 -14.79 45.85
CA ILE A 351 10.00 -15.96 46.74
C ILE A 351 10.44 -15.60 48.16
N PHE A 352 11.59 -14.95 48.37
CA PHE A 352 12.06 -14.62 49.72
C PHE A 352 11.16 -13.65 50.47
N ARG A 353 10.52 -12.67 49.82
CA ARG A 353 9.45 -11.83 50.42
C ARG A 353 8.31 -12.69 50.98
N ARG A 354 7.80 -13.65 50.19
CA ARG A 354 6.75 -14.59 50.60
C ARG A 354 7.17 -15.51 51.76
N LEU A 355 8.45 -15.84 51.88
CA LEU A 355 8.98 -16.66 52.97
C LEU A 355 9.30 -15.83 54.24
N THR A 356 9.63 -14.54 54.11
CA THR A 356 10.00 -13.67 55.25
C THR A 356 8.86 -12.84 55.83
N GLY A 357 7.66 -12.88 55.22
CA GLY A 357 6.47 -12.20 55.74
C GLY A 357 6.55 -10.68 55.68
N ARG A 358 7.14 -10.13 54.61
CA ARG A 358 7.29 -8.68 54.34
C ARG A 358 6.97 -8.32 52.89
#